data_AF-A0A7K2XA11-F1
#
_entry.id   AF-A0A7K2XA11-F1
#
_cell.length_a   1.000
_cell.length_b   1.000
_cell.length_c   1.000
_cell.angle_alpha   90.00
_cell.angle_beta   90.00
_cell.angle_gamma   90.00
#
_symmetry.space_group_name_H-M   'P 1'
#
loop_
_entity.id
_entity.type
_entity.pdbx_description
1 polymer ?
#
loop_
_entity_poly.entity_id
_entity_poly.type
_entity_poly.pdbx_seq_one_letter_code
_entity_poly.pdbx_strand_id
1 'polypeptide(L)' 'TPLRSLGPRPVLRRCSVQTHPAQDAVEAFATIATGARVRAMAFRLERGADRRWRCAAVELDGLGTT' A
#
# COMPACT_ATOMS: atom_id res chain seq x y z
N THR A 1 1.66 13.13 6.91
CA THR A 1 0.98 11.94 6.36
C THR A 1 1.68 11.51 5.09
N PRO A 2 1.84 10.21 4.83
CA PRO A 2 2.80 9.65 3.85
C PRO A 2 2.51 10.05 2.38
N LEU A 3 1.39 10.71 2.11
CA LEU A 3 1.01 11.20 0.78
C LEU A 3 0.92 12.74 0.67
N ARG A 4 1.32 13.50 1.70
CA ARG A 4 1.52 14.95 1.52
C ARG A 4 2.86 15.15 0.80
N SER A 5 2.79 15.14 -0.52
CA SER A 5 3.86 15.62 -1.40
C SER A 5 3.48 17.04 -1.84
N LEU A 6 4.35 18.02 -1.59
CA LEU A 6 4.27 19.34 -2.24
C LEU A 6 4.69 19.26 -3.74
N GLY A 7 5.00 18.06 -4.24
CA GLY A 7 5.46 17.78 -5.60
C GLY A 7 4.41 17.07 -6.46
N PRO A 8 4.83 16.42 -7.56
CA PRO A 8 3.95 15.80 -8.55
C PRO A 8 2.89 14.87 -7.94
N ARG A 9 1.69 14.87 -8.51
CA ARG A 9 0.56 14.06 -8.01
C ARG A 9 0.94 12.57 -8.02
N PRO A 10 0.74 11.84 -6.91
CA PRO A 10 1.00 10.41 -6.88
C PRO A 10 0.08 9.66 -7.83
N VAL A 11 0.63 8.70 -8.59
CA VAL A 11 -0.10 7.87 -9.55
C VAL A 11 0.12 6.40 -9.20
N LEU A 12 -0.97 5.65 -9.06
CA LEU A 12 -0.93 4.20 -8.86
C LEU A 12 -0.47 3.51 -10.16
N ARG A 13 0.61 2.73 -10.10
CA ARG A 13 1.19 2.03 -11.26
C ARG A 13 0.78 0.57 -11.30
N ARG A 14 0.88 -0.12 -10.17
CA ARG A 14 0.42 -1.50 -9.98
C ARG A 14 -0.30 -1.59 -8.66
N CYS A 15 -1.35 -2.39 -8.63
CA CYS A 15 -2.05 -2.78 -7.41
C CYS A 15 -2.39 -4.26 -7.51
N SER A 16 -2.13 -4.99 -6.44
CA SER A 16 -2.54 -6.39 -6.30
C SER A 16 -3.08 -6.59 -4.91
N VAL A 17 -4.06 -7.48 -4.81
CA VAL A 17 -4.72 -7.82 -3.55
C VAL A 17 -4.76 -9.33 -3.41
N GLN A 18 -4.53 -9.78 -2.19
CA GLN A 18 -4.74 -11.15 -1.75
C GLN A 18 -5.71 -11.14 -0.58
N THR A 19 -6.78 -11.91 -0.72
CA THR A 19 -7.81 -12.04 0.31
C THR A 19 -7.73 -13.43 0.93
N HIS A 20 -7.71 -13.50 2.26
CA HIS A 20 -7.79 -14.75 3.00
C HIS A 20 -9.12 -14.76 3.77
N PRO A 21 -10.18 -15.44 3.27
CA PRO A 21 -11.52 -15.38 3.87
C PRO A 21 -11.56 -15.78 5.35
N ALA A 22 -10.66 -16.68 5.77
CA ALA A 22 -10.58 -17.14 7.16
C ALA A 22 -9.90 -16.16 8.12
N GLN A 23 -9.22 -15.12 7.63
CA GLN A 23 -8.38 -14.24 8.45
C GLN A 23 -8.98 -12.85 8.68
N ASP A 24 -10.19 -12.57 8.16
CA ASP A 24 -10.80 -11.23 8.20
C ASP A 24 -9.84 -10.10 7.77
N ALA A 25 -8.89 -10.47 6.91
CA ALA A 25 -7.76 -9.64 6.52
C ALA A 25 -7.59 -9.62 5.01
N VAL A 26 -7.11 -8.47 4.53
CA VAL A 26 -6.77 -8.22 3.14
C VAL A 26 -5.33 -7.75 3.09
N GLU A 27 -4.51 -8.44 2.32
CA GLU A 27 -3.13 -8.06 2.06
C GLU A 27 -3.07 -7.44 0.68
N ALA A 28 -2.51 -6.25 0.58
CA ALA A 28 -2.41 -5.53 -0.67
C ALA A 28 -1.00 -5.00 -0.88
N PHE A 29 -0.64 -4.89 -2.15
CA PHE A 29 0.62 -4.31 -2.59
C PHE A 29 0.33 -3.28 -3.66
N ALA A 30 1.00 -2.14 -3.60
CA ALA A 30 0.94 -1.15 -4.66
C ALA A 30 2.31 -0.54 -4.95
N THR A 31 2.52 -0.18 -6.22
CA THR A 31 3.59 0.74 -6.60
C THR A 31 3.00 2.09 -6.94
N ILE A 32 3.54 3.14 -6.33
CA ILE A 32 3.07 4.52 -6.50
C ILE A 32 4.22 5.34 -7.10
N ALA A 33 3.97 5.95 -8.26
CA ALA A 33 4.88 6.89 -8.89
C ALA A 33 4.64 8.31 -8.38
N THR A 34 5.70 9.09 -8.18
CA THR A 34 5.67 10.51 -7.83
C THR A 34 6.78 11.21 -8.63
N GLY A 35 6.43 11.79 -9.79
CA GLY A 35 7.44 12.26 -10.75
C GLY A 35 8.28 11.09 -11.26
N ALA A 36 9.61 11.21 -11.20
CA ALA A 36 10.54 10.14 -11.60
C ALA A 36 10.74 9.03 -10.54
N ARG A 37 10.22 9.22 -9.31
CA ARG A 37 10.39 8.25 -8.22
C ARG A 37 9.25 7.24 -8.21
N VAL A 38 9.57 5.97 -7.98
CA VAL A 38 8.60 4.89 -7.77
C VAL A 38 8.86 4.26 -6.40
N ARG A 39 7.81 4.09 -5.61
CA ARG A 39 7.87 3.45 -4.30
C ARG A 39 6.93 2.28 -4.23
N ALA A 40 7.38 1.19 -3.63
CA ALA A 40 6.56 0.03 -3.34
C ALA A 40 5.97 0.18 -1.93
N MET A 41 4.72 -0.22 -1.75
CA MET A 41 4.05 -0.19 -0.45
C MET A 41 3.29 -1.49 -0.27
N ALA A 42 3.39 -2.05 0.94
CA ALA A 42 2.57 -3.17 1.37
C ALA A 42 1.57 -2.70 2.42
N PHE A 43 0.35 -3.21 2.33
CA PHE A 43 -0.77 -2.86 3.19
C PHE A 43 -1.38 -4.13 3.75
N ARG A 44 -1.74 -4.07 5.03
CA ARG A 44 -2.61 -5.07 5.65
C ARG A 44 -3.81 -4.36 6.22
N LEU A 45 -4.98 -4.75 5.77
CA LEU A 45 -6.26 -4.30 6.30
C LEU A 45 -6.84 -5.43 7.13
N GLU A 46 -7.19 -5.16 8.39
CA GLU A 46 -7.81 -6.12 9.28
C GLU A 46 -9.17 -5.60 9.72
N ARG A 47 -10.19 -6.45 9.66
CA ARG A 47 -11.54 -6.13 10.15
C ARG A 47 -11.65 -6.55 11.61
N GLY A 48 -11.74 -5.56 12.50
CA GLY A 48 -11.95 -5.82 13.92
C GLY A 48 -13.34 -6.40 14.20
N ALA A 49 -13.53 -6.93 15.42
CA ALA A 49 -14.83 -7.38 15.90
C ALA A 49 -15.89 -6.26 15.90
N ASP A 50 -15.44 -5.00 16.00
CA ASP A 50 -16.25 -3.79 15.86
C ASP A 50 -16.65 -3.47 14.40
N ARG A 51 -16.36 -4.37 13.46
CA ARG A 51 -16.60 -4.23 12.00
C ARG A 51 -15.90 -3.02 11.37
N ARG A 52 -14.90 -2.46 12.05
CA ARG A 52 -14.06 -1.38 11.53
C ARG A 52 -12.79 -1.95 10.93
N TRP A 53 -12.37 -1.39 9.80
CA TRP A 53 -11.11 -1.72 9.17
C TRP A 53 -9.98 -0.90 9.78
N ARG A 54 -8.88 -1.58 10.13
CA ARG A 54 -7.62 -0.95 10.53
C ARG A 54 -6.58 -1.25 9.46
N CYS A 55 -5.83 -0.23 9.06
CA CYS A 55 -4.82 -0.37 8.01
C CYS A 55 -3.44 -0.14 8.61
N ALA A 56 -2.55 -1.11 8.42
CA ALA A 56 -1.11 -0.92 8.55
C ALA A 56 -0.51 -0.82 7.14
N ALA A 57 0.41 0.12 6.94
CA ALA A 57 1.10 0.30 5.68
C ALA A 57 2.60 0.47 5.94
N VAL A 58 3.42 -0.18 5.13
CA VAL A 58 4.87 -0.04 5.16
C VAL A 58 5.36 0.41 3.78
N GLU A 59 6.26 1.39 3.78
CA GLU A 59 6.99 1.78 2.58
C GLU A 59 8.17 0.84 2.41
N LEU A 60 8.27 0.24 1.23
CA LEU A 60 9.37 -0.62 0.84
C LEU A 60 10.24 0.25 -0.09
N ASP A 61 11.36 0.75 0.43
CA ASP A 61 12.36 1.39 -0.40
C ASP A 61 12.80 0.38 -1.46
N GLY A 62 12.69 0.79 -2.72
CA GLY A 62 12.61 -0.11 -3.86
C GLY A 62 13.71 -1.17 -3.82
N LEU A 63 13.29 -2.44 -3.97
CA LEU A 63 14.11 -3.50 -4.54
C LEU A 63 14.51 -3.05 -5.95
N GLY A 64 15.42 -2.09 -6.05
CA GLY A 64 16.08 -1.73 -7.29
C GLY A 64 16.79 -2.98 -7.75
N THR A 65 16.37 -3.50 -8.90
CA THR A 65 17.16 -4.43 -9.67
C THR A 65 18.47 -3.74 -10.02
N THR A 66 19.49 -3.94 -9.20
CA THR A 66 20.89 -3.81 -9.61
C THR A 66 21.22 -4.86 -10.64
#